data_AF-A0AAE3IY44-F1
#
_entry.id   AF-A0AAE3IY44-F1
#
_cell.length_a   1.000
_cell.length_b   1.000
_cell.length_c   1.000
_cell.angle_alpha   90.00
_cell.angle_beta   90.00
_cell.angle_gamma   90.00
#
_symmetry.space_group_name_H-M   'P 1'
#
loop_
_entity.id
_entity.type
_entity.pdbx_description
1 polymer ?
#
loop_
_entity_poly.entity_id
_entity_poly.type
_entity_poly.pdbx_seq_one_letter_code
_entity_poly.pdbx_strand_id
1 'polypeptide(L)'
;MKKQIWKNFLIILIVTSITSACSQGLATESKNGNQAVESEEGNVKKDIVNKLTLNKTSLKDKKFNKNEIKLEEGTFQPTLQLSKTDHAIAIDFTAENTSGNPITLSFTSGQEYDFLVYNGNNELVYQWSKGRMFLQVIKEVTLENGDKINYKNTWNFVDNEGNVLPDGEYRIEFTVTAQVKSAEGKTIKTNELTAATEINTKK
;
A
#
# COMPACT_ATOMS: atom_id res chain seq x y z
N MET A 1 -0.58 -5.77 -53.79
CA MET A 1 -1.32 -7.01 -53.45
C MET A 1 -0.34 -8.19 -53.42
N LYS A 2 0.02 -8.74 -52.26
CA LYS A 2 0.78 -10.00 -52.16
C LYS A 2 0.26 -10.88 -51.02
N LYS A 3 -0.20 -12.06 -51.43
CA LYS A 3 -0.72 -13.24 -50.73
C LYS A 3 -0.47 -13.35 -49.21
N GLN A 4 -1.58 -13.50 -48.49
CA GLN A 4 -1.68 -14.08 -47.16
C GLN A 4 -1.45 -15.60 -47.23
N ILE A 5 -0.69 -16.17 -46.30
CA ILE A 5 -0.38 -17.60 -46.24
C ILE A 5 -0.96 -18.18 -44.95
N TRP A 6 -1.80 -19.19 -45.10
CA TRP A 6 -2.43 -19.94 -44.01
C TRP A 6 -1.68 -21.26 -43.82
N LYS A 7 -1.36 -21.65 -42.58
CA LYS A 7 -0.89 -23.02 -42.27
C LYS A 7 -1.03 -23.40 -40.79
N ASN A 8 -1.90 -24.39 -40.59
CA ASN A 8 -1.82 -25.51 -39.65
C ASN A 8 -1.93 -25.27 -38.13
N PHE A 9 -3.13 -25.56 -37.64
CA PHE A 9 -3.36 -26.31 -36.39
C PHE A 9 -2.31 -27.42 -36.14
N LEU A 10 -1.91 -27.60 -34.89
CA LEU A 10 -1.65 -28.92 -34.31
C LEU A 10 -1.99 -28.91 -32.82
N ILE A 11 -3.07 -29.61 -32.45
CA ILE A 11 -3.43 -29.88 -31.05
C ILE A 11 -2.71 -31.16 -30.63
N ILE A 12 -1.99 -31.14 -29.51
CA ILE A 12 -1.44 -32.33 -28.88
C ILE A 12 -2.01 -32.45 -27.46
N LEU A 13 -2.97 -33.36 -27.30
CA LEU A 13 -3.40 -33.89 -26.02
C LEU A 13 -2.49 -35.07 -25.65
N ILE A 14 -1.96 -35.09 -24.43
CA ILE A 14 -1.41 -36.31 -23.83
C ILE A 14 -2.00 -36.45 -22.42
N VAL A 15 -2.74 -37.53 -22.21
CA VAL A 15 -3.33 -37.95 -20.93
C VAL A 15 -2.88 -39.39 -20.67
N THR A 16 -2.02 -39.59 -19.66
CA THR A 16 -1.61 -40.91 -19.11
C THR A 16 -0.98 -40.75 -17.71
N SER A 17 -1.09 -41.67 -16.74
CA SER A 17 -2.30 -42.26 -16.12
C SER A 17 -1.91 -43.30 -15.06
N ILE A 18 -2.36 -43.14 -13.79
CA ILE A 18 -2.35 -44.19 -12.72
C ILE A 18 -0.89 -44.43 -12.20
N THR A 19 -0.54 -44.81 -10.96
CA THR A 19 -1.15 -45.68 -9.92
C THR A 19 -1.09 -45.12 -8.48
N SER A 20 -2.05 -45.55 -7.66
CA SER A 20 -2.09 -45.35 -6.20
C SER A 20 -1.19 -46.34 -5.44
N ALA A 21 -0.74 -45.96 -4.24
CA ALA A 21 -0.25 -46.88 -3.22
C ALA A 21 -0.67 -46.40 -1.81
N CYS A 22 -1.65 -47.08 -1.21
CA CYS A 22 -2.02 -46.90 0.20
C CYS A 22 -1.13 -47.76 1.10
N SER A 23 -0.87 -47.29 2.33
CA SER A 23 -0.50 -48.15 3.46
C SER A 23 -1.11 -47.59 4.75
N GLN A 24 -1.80 -48.44 5.51
CA GLN A 24 -2.41 -48.12 6.81
C GLN A 24 -2.09 -49.23 7.82
N GLY A 25 -2.06 -48.84 9.10
CA GLY A 25 -2.07 -49.75 10.26
C GLY A 25 -0.68 -50.07 10.83
N LEU A 26 -0.55 -50.47 12.11
CA LEU A 26 -1.54 -50.54 13.19
C LEU A 26 -0.79 -50.52 14.55
N ALA A 27 -1.51 -50.40 15.67
CA ALA A 27 -0.94 -50.14 17.00
C ALA A 27 -0.33 -51.35 17.73
N THR A 28 0.50 -51.10 18.75
CA THR A 28 0.63 -51.94 19.96
C THR A 28 0.99 -51.11 21.20
N GLU A 29 0.40 -51.46 22.34
CA GLU A 29 0.61 -50.86 23.67
C GLU A 29 1.88 -51.39 24.38
N SER A 30 2.29 -50.76 25.49
CA SER A 30 2.42 -51.45 26.80
C SER A 30 3.09 -50.60 27.91
N LYS A 31 2.35 -50.37 29.01
CA LYS A 31 2.76 -50.33 30.45
C LYS A 31 3.97 -49.44 30.86
N ASN A 32 3.89 -48.64 31.92
CA ASN A 32 3.70 -49.09 33.31
C ASN A 32 3.29 -47.91 34.22
N GLY A 33 2.65 -48.16 35.37
CA GLY A 33 2.13 -47.11 36.26
C GLY A 33 3.02 -46.75 37.46
N ASN A 34 2.67 -45.67 38.16
CA ASN A 34 2.32 -45.72 39.60
C ASN A 34 1.81 -44.37 40.15
N GLN A 35 1.00 -44.47 41.21
CA GLN A 35 0.54 -43.42 42.12
C GLN A 35 1.71 -42.69 42.82
N ALA A 36 1.54 -41.55 43.52
CA ALA A 36 0.57 -40.45 43.49
C ALA A 36 1.10 -39.39 44.48
N VAL A 37 1.04 -38.09 44.15
CA VAL A 37 1.28 -37.00 45.13
C VAL A 37 0.31 -35.86 44.87
N GLU A 38 -0.05 -35.18 45.96
CA GLU A 38 -1.15 -34.26 46.15
C GLU A 38 -0.83 -32.79 45.77
N SER A 39 -1.87 -31.98 45.62
CA SER A 39 -1.88 -30.50 45.63
C SER A 39 -0.86 -29.72 44.76
N GLU A 40 -1.34 -29.11 43.67
CA GLU A 40 -1.48 -27.64 43.51
C GLU A 40 -1.90 -27.28 42.07
N GLU A 41 -3.21 -27.20 41.81
CA GLU A 41 -3.73 -26.70 40.52
C GLU A 41 -3.68 -25.16 40.48
N GLY A 42 -2.45 -24.63 40.48
CA GLY A 42 -2.13 -23.22 40.61
C GLY A 42 -1.58 -22.58 39.33
N ASN A 43 -2.27 -21.53 38.87
CA ASN A 43 -1.63 -20.35 38.26
C ASN A 43 -1.08 -20.38 36.81
N VAL A 44 -1.58 -21.22 35.90
CA VAL A 44 -1.25 -21.07 34.45
C VAL A 44 -2.45 -20.65 33.57
N LYS A 45 -3.69 -21.02 33.93
CA LYS A 45 -4.88 -20.70 33.10
C LYS A 45 -5.54 -19.34 33.36
N LYS A 46 -5.18 -18.63 34.45
CA LYS A 46 -5.78 -17.30 34.76
C LYS A 46 -5.14 -16.16 33.97
N ASP A 47 -3.85 -16.22 33.68
CA ASP A 47 -3.12 -15.14 33.01
C ASP A 47 -3.44 -15.01 31.50
N ILE A 48 -3.83 -16.11 30.84
CA ILE A 48 -4.16 -16.09 29.41
C ILE A 48 -5.58 -15.51 29.20
N VAL A 49 -6.53 -15.85 30.08
CA VAL A 49 -7.92 -15.36 29.99
C VAL A 49 -8.02 -13.88 30.40
N ASN A 50 -7.23 -13.42 31.39
CA ASN A 50 -7.18 -12.00 31.75
C ASN A 50 -6.42 -11.12 30.73
N LYS A 51 -5.44 -11.66 29.97
CA LYS A 51 -4.77 -10.91 28.90
C LYS A 51 -5.63 -10.74 27.64
N LEU A 52 -6.67 -11.54 27.45
CA LEU A 52 -7.62 -11.41 26.33
C LEU A 52 -8.87 -10.58 26.66
N THR A 53 -9.05 -10.16 27.92
CA THR A 53 -10.30 -9.51 28.40
C THR A 53 -10.08 -8.08 28.93
N LEU A 54 -8.97 -7.41 28.57
CA LEU A 54 -8.72 -6.01 28.92
C LEU A 54 -8.11 -5.18 27.77
N ASN A 55 -8.82 -5.06 26.64
CA ASN A 55 -8.85 -3.78 25.90
C ASN A 55 -10.01 -3.59 24.89
N LYS A 56 -11.20 -4.15 25.13
CA LYS A 56 -12.37 -3.97 24.23
C LYS A 56 -13.18 -2.68 24.50
N THR A 57 -12.61 -1.74 25.26
CA THR A 57 -13.35 -0.60 25.84
C THR A 57 -12.55 0.71 25.87
N SER A 58 -11.89 1.09 24.76
CA SER A 58 -11.46 2.49 24.53
C SER A 58 -11.18 2.79 23.04
N LEU A 59 -12.24 2.93 22.25
CA LEU A 59 -12.19 3.45 20.86
C LEU A 59 -13.22 4.57 20.65
N LYS A 60 -13.32 5.46 21.65
CA LYS A 60 -13.86 6.81 21.50
C LYS A 60 -12.79 7.78 21.98
N ASP A 61 -12.72 8.94 21.32
CA ASP A 61 -11.91 10.11 21.71
C ASP A 61 -10.38 9.95 21.71
N LYS A 62 -9.82 9.29 20.69
CA LYS A 62 -8.41 9.56 20.32
C LYS A 62 -8.35 10.76 19.37
N LYS A 63 -8.46 11.97 19.94
CA LYS A 63 -8.06 13.21 19.25
C LYS A 63 -6.68 13.00 18.63
N PHE A 64 -6.52 13.34 17.36
CA PHE A 64 -5.20 13.42 16.74
C PHE A 64 -4.35 14.40 17.54
N ASN A 65 -3.43 13.88 18.35
CA ASN A 65 -2.58 14.73 19.16
C ASN A 65 -1.55 15.36 18.23
N LYS A 66 -1.77 16.64 17.92
CA LYS A 66 -0.93 17.48 17.08
C LYS A 66 0.38 17.80 17.81
N ASN A 67 1.22 16.78 17.97
CA ASN A 67 2.63 16.95 18.31
C ASN A 67 3.35 17.41 17.04
N GLU A 68 3.25 18.71 16.75
CA GLU A 68 4.10 19.38 15.77
C GLU A 68 5.56 19.15 16.15
N ILE A 69 6.20 18.19 15.47
CA ILE A 69 7.64 18.32 15.25
C ILE A 69 7.78 19.57 14.37
N LYS A 70 8.43 20.60 14.88
CA LYS A 70 8.69 21.82 14.12
C LYS A 70 9.47 21.44 12.86
N LEU A 71 8.79 21.49 11.73
CA LEU A 71 9.32 21.18 10.40
C LEU A 71 10.13 22.38 9.90
N GLU A 72 11.11 22.14 9.04
CA GLU A 72 11.68 23.19 8.19
C GLU A 72 10.68 23.43 7.05
N GLU A 73 9.57 24.11 7.34
CA GLU A 73 8.55 24.42 6.33
C GLU A 73 9.18 25.24 5.18
N GLY A 74 9.16 24.73 3.95
CA GLY A 74 9.54 25.49 2.75
C GLY A 74 10.46 24.80 1.75
N THR A 75 10.88 23.55 1.97
CA THR A 75 11.74 22.81 1.01
C THR A 75 11.04 22.57 -0.33
N PHE A 76 9.81 22.05 -0.28
CA PHE A 76 8.96 21.77 -1.44
C PHE A 76 7.59 22.41 -1.28
N GLN A 77 7.02 22.85 -2.40
CA GLN A 77 5.61 23.21 -2.51
C GLN A 77 4.86 22.10 -3.28
N PRO A 78 4.26 21.12 -2.60
CA PRO A 78 3.41 20.12 -3.24
C PRO A 78 2.03 20.72 -3.57
N THR A 79 1.52 20.41 -4.75
CA THR A 79 0.18 20.79 -5.22
C THR A 79 -0.50 19.57 -5.82
N LEU A 80 -1.73 19.29 -5.40
CA LEU A 80 -2.58 18.24 -5.94
C LEU A 80 -3.84 18.87 -6.54
N GLN A 81 -4.04 18.69 -7.84
CA GLN A 81 -5.24 19.15 -8.54
C GLN A 81 -6.08 17.94 -8.95
N LEU A 82 -7.34 17.95 -8.55
CA LEU A 82 -8.32 16.92 -8.91
C LEU A 82 -9.34 17.54 -9.87
N SER A 83 -9.68 16.82 -10.94
CA SER A 83 -10.73 17.24 -11.89
C SER A 83 -11.65 16.06 -12.20
N LYS A 84 -12.94 16.19 -11.86
CA LYS A 84 -13.96 15.18 -12.17
C LYS A 84 -14.37 15.26 -13.64
N THR A 85 -14.47 14.09 -14.28
CA THR A 85 -15.20 13.85 -15.52
C THR A 85 -16.35 12.87 -15.25
N ASP A 86 -17.20 12.61 -16.24
CA ASP A 86 -18.36 11.70 -16.08
C ASP A 86 -17.99 10.27 -15.65
N HIS A 87 -16.74 9.82 -15.90
CA HIS A 87 -16.31 8.44 -15.68
C HIS A 87 -14.99 8.29 -14.91
N ALA A 88 -14.31 9.39 -14.59
CA ALA A 88 -13.00 9.35 -13.94
C ALA A 88 -12.64 10.65 -13.21
N ILE A 89 -11.71 10.55 -12.27
CA ILE A 89 -11.01 11.67 -11.65
C ILE A 89 -9.62 11.76 -12.28
N ALA A 90 -9.32 12.87 -12.93
CA ALA A 90 -7.96 13.23 -13.31
C ALA A 90 -7.21 13.77 -12.08
N ILE A 91 -5.99 13.27 -11.88
CA ILE A 91 -5.14 13.55 -10.72
C ILE A 91 -3.84 14.13 -11.25
N ASP A 92 -3.57 15.41 -10.99
CA ASP A 92 -2.35 16.10 -11.41
C ASP A 92 -1.58 16.55 -10.17
N PHE A 93 -0.49 15.84 -9.85
CA PHE A 93 0.39 16.17 -8.74
C PHE A 93 1.64 16.89 -9.25
N THR A 94 2.02 17.97 -8.57
CA THR A 94 3.27 18.69 -8.80
C THR A 94 3.98 18.92 -7.48
N ALA A 95 5.32 18.80 -7.44
CA ALA A 95 6.12 19.32 -6.33
C ALA A 95 7.25 20.19 -6.89
N GLU A 96 7.31 21.43 -6.45
CA GLU A 96 8.31 22.43 -6.81
C GLU A 96 9.36 22.57 -5.71
N ASN A 97 10.64 22.59 -6.05
CA ASN A 97 11.71 22.90 -5.10
C ASN A 97 11.71 24.40 -4.81
N THR A 98 11.37 24.78 -3.57
CA THR A 98 11.30 26.17 -3.09
C THR A 98 12.39 26.51 -2.08
N SER A 99 13.37 25.62 -1.89
CA SER A 99 14.40 25.70 -0.84
C SER A 99 15.50 26.75 -1.06
N GLY A 100 15.58 27.36 -2.24
CA GLY A 100 16.69 28.22 -2.64
C GLY A 100 17.96 27.47 -3.09
N ASN A 101 18.01 26.13 -2.97
CA ASN A 101 19.20 25.31 -3.23
C ASN A 101 18.87 24.10 -4.12
N PRO A 102 19.87 23.47 -4.78
CA PRO A 102 19.65 22.22 -5.51
C PRO A 102 19.29 21.07 -4.55
N ILE A 103 18.31 20.26 -4.93
CA ILE A 103 17.86 19.09 -4.16
C ILE A 103 17.88 17.84 -5.04
N THR A 104 18.41 16.74 -4.53
CA THR A 104 18.38 15.45 -5.23
C THR A 104 17.35 14.50 -4.63
N LEU A 105 16.38 14.10 -5.46
CA LEU A 105 15.40 13.06 -5.20
C LEU A 105 15.98 11.71 -5.59
N SER A 106 16.13 10.81 -4.62
CA SER A 106 16.68 9.46 -4.79
C SER A 106 15.59 8.41 -4.66
N PHE A 107 15.15 7.85 -5.77
CA PHE A 107 14.20 6.74 -5.83
C PHE A 107 14.96 5.40 -5.74
N THR A 108 14.49 4.47 -4.90
CA THR A 108 15.12 3.15 -4.70
C THR A 108 14.54 2.04 -5.57
N SER A 109 13.47 2.34 -6.31
CA SER A 109 12.85 1.43 -7.28
C SER A 109 12.15 2.24 -8.38
N GLY A 110 11.63 1.55 -9.40
CA GLY A 110 10.75 2.15 -10.42
C GLY A 110 9.37 2.59 -9.90
N GLN A 111 9.06 2.40 -8.61
CA GLN A 111 7.93 3.07 -7.99
C GLN A 111 8.34 4.50 -7.61
N GLU A 112 8.00 5.49 -8.44
CA GLU A 112 8.31 6.91 -8.16
C GLU A 112 7.25 7.60 -7.28
N TYR A 113 6.03 7.05 -7.23
CA TYR A 113 4.94 7.57 -6.42
C TYR A 113 3.96 6.46 -6.00
N ASP A 114 3.02 6.82 -5.13
CA ASP A 114 1.78 6.09 -4.90
C ASP A 114 0.64 7.09 -4.68
N PHE A 115 -0.61 6.63 -4.86
CA PHE A 115 -1.75 7.37 -4.35
C PHE A 115 -2.81 6.44 -3.77
N LEU A 116 -3.45 6.93 -2.71
CA LEU A 116 -4.46 6.24 -1.91
C LEU A 116 -5.78 6.99 -2.08
N VAL A 117 -6.87 6.26 -2.30
CA VAL A 117 -8.23 6.80 -2.36
C VAL A 117 -9.03 6.20 -1.21
N TYR A 118 -9.57 7.08 -0.37
CA TYR A 118 -10.46 6.74 0.72
C TYR A 118 -11.87 7.19 0.39
N ASN A 119 -12.87 6.43 0.80
CA ASN A 119 -14.28 6.84 0.74
C ASN A 119 -14.64 7.80 1.90
N GLY A 120 -15.88 8.31 1.92
CA GLY A 120 -16.39 9.18 2.98
C GLY A 120 -16.43 8.58 4.40
N ASN A 121 -16.23 7.26 4.55
CA ASN A 121 -16.06 6.60 5.86
C ASN A 121 -14.58 6.56 6.30
N ASN A 122 -13.66 7.15 5.53
CA ASN A 122 -12.20 6.98 5.63
C ASN A 122 -11.70 5.54 5.43
N GLU A 123 -12.46 4.69 4.72
CA GLU A 123 -12.01 3.35 4.34
C GLU A 123 -11.17 3.43 3.06
N LEU A 124 -9.99 2.81 3.05
CA LEU A 124 -9.13 2.73 1.87
C LEU A 124 -9.79 1.82 0.82
N VAL A 125 -10.21 2.39 -0.31
CA VAL A 125 -10.89 1.67 -1.41
C VAL A 125 -9.98 1.42 -2.61
N TYR A 126 -8.93 2.22 -2.79
CA TYR A 126 -7.96 2.02 -3.87
C TYR A 126 -6.56 2.49 -3.46
N GLN A 127 -5.54 1.71 -3.80
CA GLN A 127 -4.13 2.08 -3.75
C GLN A 127 -3.50 1.86 -5.13
N TRP A 128 -2.83 2.87 -5.69
CA TRP A 128 -2.28 2.78 -7.04
C TRP A 128 -1.22 1.68 -7.16
N SER A 129 -0.35 1.52 -6.18
CA SER A 129 0.72 0.50 -6.21
C SER A 129 0.22 -0.94 -6.00
N LYS A 130 -0.97 -1.17 -5.42
CA LYS A 130 -1.47 -2.52 -5.11
C LYS A 130 -1.68 -3.31 -6.40
N GLY A 131 -1.04 -4.48 -6.47
CA GLY A 131 -1.04 -5.34 -7.66
C GLY A 131 -0.03 -4.96 -8.75
N ARG A 132 0.74 -3.88 -8.59
CA ARG A 132 1.83 -3.51 -9.51
C ARG A 132 3.16 -4.13 -9.07
N MET A 133 4.01 -4.46 -10.04
CA MET A 133 5.40 -4.84 -9.80
C MET A 133 6.32 -3.74 -10.30
N PHE A 134 7.38 -3.45 -9.53
CA PHE A 134 8.33 -2.39 -9.82
C PHE A 134 9.74 -2.95 -9.91
N LEU A 135 10.52 -2.46 -10.88
CA LEU A 135 11.93 -2.84 -11.04
C LEU A 135 12.76 -2.26 -9.88
N GLN A 136 13.72 -3.04 -9.38
CA GLN A 136 14.69 -2.59 -8.38
C GLN A 136 15.82 -1.83 -9.09
N VAL A 137 15.55 -0.57 -9.40
CA VAL A 137 16.49 0.37 -10.03
C VAL A 137 16.56 1.65 -9.20
N ILE A 138 17.79 2.09 -8.90
CA ILE A 138 18.01 3.39 -8.26
C ILE A 138 18.00 4.46 -9.35
N LYS A 139 17.20 5.51 -9.13
CA LYS A 139 17.12 6.69 -9.99
C LYS A 139 17.35 7.93 -9.14
N GLU A 140 18.23 8.82 -9.57
CA GLU A 140 18.41 10.13 -8.96
C GLU A 140 17.92 11.23 -9.92
N VAL A 141 17.21 12.21 -9.38
CA VAL A 141 16.73 13.41 -10.09
C VAL A 141 17.10 14.62 -9.26
N THR A 142 18.03 15.43 -9.76
CA THR A 142 18.34 16.74 -9.18
C THR A 142 17.36 17.77 -9.70
N LEU A 143 16.80 18.57 -8.80
CA LEU A 143 15.93 19.71 -9.07
C LEU A 143 16.65 20.97 -8.60
N GLU A 144 16.89 21.91 -9.50
CA GLU A 144 17.33 23.26 -9.15
C GLU A 144 16.21 24.02 -8.42
N ASN A 145 16.52 25.19 -7.86
CA ASN A 145 15.48 26.00 -7.23
C ASN A 145 14.45 26.49 -8.27
N GLY A 146 13.18 26.18 -8.06
CA GLY A 146 12.06 26.41 -8.99
C GLY A 146 11.75 25.24 -9.93
N ASP A 147 12.62 24.22 -10.01
CA ASP A 147 12.34 23.01 -10.79
C ASP A 147 11.24 22.16 -10.14
N LYS A 148 10.54 21.40 -10.98
CA LYS A 148 9.33 20.66 -10.59
C LYS A 148 9.36 19.23 -11.10
N ILE A 149 8.88 18.31 -10.26
CA ILE A 149 8.37 17.01 -10.70
C ILE A 149 6.85 17.08 -10.89
N ASN A 150 6.34 16.39 -11.90
CA ASN A 150 4.91 16.34 -12.22
C ASN A 150 4.49 14.90 -12.53
N TYR A 151 3.35 14.47 -11.97
CA TYR A 151 2.77 13.15 -12.21
C TYR A 151 1.28 13.27 -12.51
N LYS A 152 0.88 12.77 -13.69
CA LYS A 152 -0.53 12.77 -14.12
C LYS A 152 -1.08 11.36 -14.10
N ASN A 153 -2.19 11.19 -13.40
CA ASN A 153 -2.88 9.92 -13.21
C ASN A 153 -4.39 10.06 -13.44
N THR A 154 -5.07 8.94 -13.51
CA THR A 154 -6.52 8.88 -13.65
C THR A 154 -7.05 7.72 -12.84
N TRP A 155 -8.14 7.94 -12.10
CA TRP A 155 -8.84 6.91 -11.33
C TRP A 155 -10.29 6.82 -11.79
N ASN A 156 -10.71 5.62 -12.17
CA ASN A 156 -11.96 5.37 -12.90
C ASN A 156 -13.09 4.85 -12.00
N PHE A 157 -13.15 5.29 -10.73
CA PHE A 157 -14.13 4.82 -9.74
C PHE A 157 -14.19 3.30 -9.57
N VAL A 158 -13.02 2.66 -9.53
CA VAL A 158 -12.89 1.22 -9.23
C VAL A 158 -11.98 0.98 -8.04
N ASP A 159 -12.27 -0.07 -7.28
CA ASP A 159 -11.35 -0.60 -6.26
C ASP A 159 -10.18 -1.36 -6.90
N ASN A 160 -9.29 -1.94 -6.09
CA ASN A 160 -8.16 -2.72 -6.59
C ASN A 160 -8.53 -4.11 -7.11
N GLU A 161 -9.76 -4.56 -6.85
CA GLU A 161 -10.33 -5.82 -7.27
C GLU A 161 -11.10 -5.68 -8.61
N GLY A 162 -11.34 -4.43 -9.04
CA GLY A 162 -12.00 -4.07 -10.31
C GLY A 162 -13.51 -3.80 -10.18
N ASN A 163 -14.05 -3.76 -8.96
CA ASN A 163 -15.46 -3.45 -8.73
C ASN A 163 -15.72 -1.95 -8.87
N VAL A 164 -16.84 -1.60 -9.49
CA VAL A 164 -17.29 -0.19 -9.60
C VAL A 164 -17.74 0.32 -8.23
N LEU A 165 -17.21 1.47 -7.85
CA LEU A 165 -17.54 2.17 -6.61
C LEU A 165 -18.66 3.20 -6.83
N PRO A 166 -19.53 3.43 -5.84
CA PRO A 166 -20.66 4.36 -5.98
C PRO A 166 -20.22 5.84 -6.00
N ASP A 167 -21.07 6.72 -6.51
CA ASP A 167 -20.87 8.17 -6.33
C ASP A 167 -20.90 8.55 -4.83
N GLY A 168 -19.97 9.40 -4.42
CA GLY A 168 -19.77 9.71 -3.00
C GLY A 168 -18.73 10.80 -2.75
N GLU A 169 -18.31 10.91 -1.51
CA GLU A 169 -17.14 11.72 -1.14
C GLU A 169 -15.92 10.82 -1.14
N TYR A 170 -14.85 11.32 -1.75
CA TYR A 170 -13.57 10.62 -1.85
C TYR A 170 -12.44 11.56 -1.46
N ARG A 171 -11.43 11.00 -0.79
CA ARG A 171 -10.22 11.70 -0.38
C ARG A 171 -9.03 11.03 -1.03
N ILE A 172 -8.25 11.78 -1.80
CA ILE A 172 -7.05 11.27 -2.48
C ILE A 172 -5.82 11.80 -1.74
N GLU A 173 -4.97 10.88 -1.29
CA GLU A 173 -3.61 11.18 -0.80
C GLU A 173 -2.62 10.75 -1.89
N PHE A 174 -1.71 11.65 -2.27
CA PHE A 174 -0.65 11.38 -3.23
C PHE A 174 0.71 11.52 -2.54
N THR A 175 1.63 10.58 -2.74
CA THR A 175 2.97 10.59 -2.15
C THR A 175 4.04 10.23 -3.18
N VAL A 176 5.11 11.02 -3.27
CA VAL A 176 6.33 10.66 -4.01
C VAL A 176 7.20 9.80 -3.08
N THR A 177 7.76 8.71 -3.61
CA THR A 177 8.54 7.72 -2.81
C THR A 177 10.01 8.09 -2.60
N ALA A 178 10.44 9.25 -3.13
CA ALA A 178 11.84 9.65 -3.13
C ALA A 178 12.40 9.89 -1.72
N GLN A 179 13.66 9.49 -1.51
CA GLN A 179 14.46 10.01 -0.42
C GLN A 179 15.06 11.36 -0.84
N VAL A 180 14.86 12.39 -0.02
CA VAL A 180 15.31 13.76 -0.32
C VAL A 180 16.71 13.98 0.25
N LYS A 181 17.67 14.33 -0.60
CA LYS A 181 19.04 14.72 -0.23
C LYS A 181 19.24 16.21 -0.53
N SER A 182 19.55 17.01 0.48
CA SER A 182 19.96 18.42 0.28
C SER A 182 21.40 18.50 -0.27
N ALA A 183 21.80 19.68 -0.74
CA ALA A 183 23.18 19.95 -1.17
C ALA A 183 24.22 19.71 -0.05
N GLU A 184 23.85 19.88 1.23
CA GLU A 184 24.70 19.57 2.39
C GLU A 184 24.69 18.07 2.76
N GLY A 185 24.02 17.22 1.99
CA GLY A 185 23.88 15.78 2.27
C GLY A 185 22.90 15.46 3.41
N LYS A 186 22.10 16.43 3.86
CA LYS A 186 21.09 16.22 4.91
C LYS A 186 19.87 15.52 4.30
N THR A 187 19.44 14.41 4.92
CA THR A 187 18.17 13.77 4.57
C THR A 187 17.02 14.63 5.07
N ILE A 188 16.14 15.07 4.15
CA ILE A 188 14.93 15.84 4.50
C ILE A 188 13.76 14.86 4.68
N LYS A 189 12.77 15.21 5.51
CA LYS A 189 11.63 14.34 5.82
C LYS A 189 10.65 14.28 4.65
N THR A 190 10.27 13.07 4.28
CA THR A 190 9.50 12.77 3.05
C THR A 190 8.07 13.32 3.02
N ASN A 191 7.53 13.81 4.15
CA ASN A 191 6.15 14.33 4.21
C ASN A 191 5.92 15.62 3.38
N GLU A 192 6.99 16.30 2.95
CA GLU A 192 6.93 17.44 2.04
C GLU A 192 6.57 17.06 0.60
N LEU A 193 6.72 15.78 0.23
CA LEU A 193 6.33 15.25 -1.09
C LEU A 193 4.99 14.49 -1.05
N THR A 194 4.15 14.83 -0.07
CA THR A 194 2.79 14.30 0.09
C THR A 194 1.78 15.44 0.01
N ALA A 195 0.68 15.22 -0.69
CA ALA A 195 -0.48 16.12 -0.71
C ALA A 195 -1.78 15.32 -0.58
N ALA A 196 -2.80 15.90 0.04
CA ALA A 196 -4.12 15.30 0.17
C ALA A 196 -5.20 16.29 -0.27
N THR A 197 -6.25 15.80 -0.93
CA THR A 197 -7.38 16.62 -1.38
C THR A 197 -8.66 15.80 -1.39
N GLU A 198 -9.76 16.43 -0.99
CA GLU A 198 -11.11 15.84 -0.99
C GLU A 198 -11.88 16.27 -2.23
N ILE A 199 -12.75 15.38 -2.73
CA ILE A 199 -13.62 15.63 -3.86
C ILE A 199 -14.97 14.94 -3.64
N ASN A 200 -16.04 15.73 -3.75
CA ASN A 200 -17.40 15.21 -3.75
C ASN A 200 -17.81 14.91 -5.21
N THR A 201 -18.36 13.72 -5.45
CA THR A 201 -18.71 13.25 -6.79
C THR A 201 -20.22 13.13 -7.00
N LYS A 202 -21.04 13.55 -6.05
CA LYS A 202 -22.49 13.73 -6.26
C LYS A 202 -22.72 14.89 -7.25
N LYS A 203 -23.87 14.86 -7.92
CA LYS A 203 -24.33 15.86 -8.88
C LYS A 203 -25.26 16.88 -8.22
#